data_AF-A0A4Z1BKR2-F1
#
_entry.id   AF-A0A4Z1BKR2-F1
#
_cell.length_a   1.000
_cell.length_b   1.000
_cell.length_c   1.000
_cell.angle_alpha   90.00
_cell.angle_beta   90.00
_cell.angle_gamma   90.00
#
_symmetry.space_group_name_H-M   'P 1'
#
loop_
_entity.id
_entity.type
_entity.pdbx_description
1 polymer ?
#
loop_
_entity_poly.entity_id
_entity_poly.type
_entity_poly.pdbx_seq_one_letter_code
_entity_poly.pdbx_strand_id
1 'polypeptide(L)' 'MTLTDTQWAIVRPALPCRECDPGRTGPDPRLFVEAVLWIA' A
#
# COMPACT_ATOMS: atom_id res chain seq x y z
N MET A 1 -0.88 9.11 10.16
CA MET A 1 0.05 8.08 10.68
C MET A 1 0.98 7.67 9.55
N THR A 2 2.28 7.52 9.80
CA THR A 2 3.27 7.09 8.79
C THR A 2 3.59 5.61 8.99
N LEU A 3 3.54 4.81 7.94
CA LEU A 3 3.83 3.38 8.02
C LEU A 3 5.34 3.17 8.09
N THR A 4 5.83 2.34 9.01
CA THR A 4 7.26 1.98 9.03
C THR A 4 7.58 0.98 7.93
N ASP A 5 8.84 0.90 7.49
CA ASP A 5 9.24 -0.07 6.46
C ASP A 5 9.04 -1.52 6.89
N THR A 6 9.21 -1.81 8.20
CA THR A 6 8.94 -3.12 8.78
C THR A 6 7.46 -3.49 8.68
N GLN A 7 6.56 -2.55 8.99
CA GLN A 7 5.12 -2.77 8.86
C GLN A 7 4.73 -2.90 7.38
N TRP A 8 5.31 -2.08 6.51
CA TRP A 8 5.09 -2.16 5.08
C TRP A 8 5.49 -3.53 4.50
N ALA A 9 6.62 -4.09 4.93
CA ALA A 9 7.08 -5.40 4.48
C ALA A 9 6.08 -6.54 4.79
N ILE A 10 5.29 -6.39 5.86
CA ILE A 10 4.25 -7.35 6.25
C ILE A 10 3.00 -7.21 5.38
N VAL A 11 2.60 -5.97 5.07
CA VAL A 11 1.34 -5.69 4.35
C VAL A 11 1.49 -5.82 2.83
N ARG A 12 2.64 -5.39 2.28
CA ARG A 12 2.89 -5.33 0.83
C ARG A 12 2.58 -6.64 0.08
N PRO A 13 2.92 -7.85 0.58
CA PRO A 13 2.64 -9.10 -0.12
C PRO A 13 1.15 -9.43 -0.27
N ALA A 14 0.30 -8.89 0.60
CA ALA A 14 -1.13 -9.13 0.61
C ALA A 14 -1.92 -8.19 -0.34
N LEU A 15 -1.27 -7.13 -0.84
CA LEU A 15 -1.94 -6.15 -1.70
C LEU A 15 -1.98 -6.63 -3.17
N PRO A 16 -3.15 -6.52 -3.85
CA PRO A 16 -3.30 -6.86 -5.27
C PRO A 16 -2.78 -5.75 -6.20
N CYS A 17 -1.56 -5.25 -5.94
CA CYS A 17 -0.95 -4.10 -6.62
C CYS A 17 0.43 -4.43 -7.22
N ARG A 18 0.62 -5.67 -7.69
CA ARG A 18 1.82 -6.03 -8.46
C ARG A 18 1.87 -5.21 -9.75
N GLU A 19 3.06 -4.97 -10.28
CA GLU A 19 3.26 -4.14 -11.48
C GLU A 19 2.46 -4.63 -12.69
N CYS A 20 2.15 -5.92 -12.75
CA CYS A 20 1.38 -6.53 -13.83
C CYS A 20 -0.13 -6.69 -13.54
N ASP A 21 -0.62 -6.24 -12.38
CA ASP A 21 -2.03 -6.41 -12.03
C ASP A 21 -2.91 -5.42 -12.82
N PRO A 22 -3.97 -5.89 -13.52
CA PRO A 22 -4.89 -5.01 -14.23
C PRO A 22 -5.55 -4.04 -13.25
N GLY A 23 -5.54 -2.75 -13.56
CA GLY A 23 -6.19 -1.71 -12.75
C GLY A 23 -5.29 -0.98 -11.75
N ARG A 24 -3.98 -1.27 -11.71
CA ARG A 24 -3.02 -0.42 -10.99
C ARG A 24 -2.85 0.92 -11.71
N THR A 25 -3.59 1.94 -11.26
CA THR A 25 -3.46 3.33 -11.74
C THR A 25 -2.68 4.23 -10.77
N GLY A 26 -2.43 3.75 -9.54
CA GLY A 26 -1.65 4.47 -8.54
C GLY A 26 -0.13 4.23 -8.65
N PRO A 27 0.70 5.28 -8.48
CA PRO A 27 2.15 5.16 -8.56
C PRO A 27 2.74 4.39 -7.37
N ASP A 28 2.18 4.58 -6.16
CA ASP A 28 2.65 3.94 -4.93
C ASP A 28 1.49 3.40 -4.07
N PRO A 29 1.35 2.07 -3.91
CA PRO A 29 0.33 1.47 -3.05
C PRO A 29 0.54 1.75 -1.55
N ARG A 30 1.73 2.20 -1.11
CA ARG A 30 1.97 2.59 0.29
C ARG A 30 1.17 3.82 0.67
N LEU A 31 1.09 4.81 -0.23
CA LEU A 31 0.32 6.04 -0.02
C LEU A 31 -1.16 5.76 0.20
N PHE A 32 -1.71 4.77 -0.51
CA PHE A 32 -3.10 4.34 -0.29
C PHE A 32 -3.32 3.80 1.12
N VAL A 33 -2.44 2.91 1.59
CA VAL A 33 -2.53 2.33 2.93
C VAL A 33 -2.35 3.40 4.01
N GLU A 34 -1.39 4.30 3.84
CA GLU A 34 -1.17 5.42 4.77
C GLU A 34 -2.38 6.36 4.83
N ALA A 35 -3.07 6.61 3.72
CA ALA A 35 -4.29 7.41 3.69
C ALA A 35 -5.45 6.73 4.44
N VAL A 36 -5.66 5.42 4.24
CA VAL A 36 -6.68 4.65 4.97
C VAL A 36 -6.42 4.68 6.48
N LEU A 37 -5.16 4.48 6.88
CA LEU A 37 -4.73 4.54 8.27
C LEU A 37 -4.88 5.93 8.92
N TRP A 38 -5.02 6.99 8.12
CA TRP A 38 -5.27 8.35 8.62
C TRP A 38 -6.76 8.60 8.89
N ILE A 39 -7.64 7.90 8.16
CA ILE A 39 -9.11 8.02 8.29
C ILE A 39 -9.66 7.11 9.40
N ALA A 40 -9.01 5.97 9.63
CA ALA A 40 -9.42 4.94 10.59
C ALA A 40 -9.36 5.37 12.06
#